data_AF-A0A3D6EYD7-F1
#
_entry.id   AF-A0A3D6EYD7-F1
#
_cell.length_a   1.000
_cell.length_b   1.000
_cell.length_c   1.000
_cell.angle_alpha   90.00
_cell.angle_beta   90.00
_cell.angle_gamma   90.00
#
_symmetry.space_group_name_H-M   'P 1'
#
loop_
_entity.id
_entity.type
_entity.pdbx_description
1 polymer ?
#
loop_
_entity_poly.entity_id
_entity_poly.type
_entity_poly.pdbx_seq_one_letter_code
_entity_poly.pdbx_strand_id
1 'polypeptide(L)'
;MLLKKYMLLYATNAYKSIILKITHAVYMNKPLLSYFIFFILLLVSQISFGQRFWVAAGASNWNNTANWSTTSGGAGGASVPGPSDAVTFNANGLGNCTLDVAPNVAGITVNGYTGVVNLNGFNLTTTGTNSFVTGTINNTGAAAAVTLNTTGTTTFSGTTFGANVNGSTGRIFFNGSVFNGSVTVTKTTNNNDTSTGGNTFSGSVTLTNSSTSQFRLGGTNPDIFNGTLALVSGNTGPLEVAYSSAANQINNNLTVTYNATGLISIGAGGGTATLAATRTISVAGFGASGCGNLTLARLTQAGATAQNISLGGNDTATLTLGPASNFGGALTITTPSIIFNSSSFQAVTVTKTGSAVDNSRGGNTFN
;
A
#
# COMPACT_ATOMS: atom_id res chain seq x y z
N MET A 1 -44.31 18.36 54.20
CA MET A 1 -44.12 17.78 52.85
C MET A 1 -44.07 18.83 51.73
N LEU A 2 -44.86 19.92 51.80
CA LEU A 2 -44.88 20.99 50.79
C LEU A 2 -43.56 21.80 50.66
N LEU A 3 -42.90 22.14 51.78
CA LEU A 3 -41.72 23.02 51.79
C LEU A 3 -40.50 22.39 51.07
N LYS A 4 -40.29 21.07 51.21
CA LYS A 4 -39.22 20.32 50.51
C LYS A 4 -39.41 20.30 48.99
N LYS A 5 -40.66 20.18 48.50
CA LYS A 5 -40.97 20.23 47.06
C LYS A 5 -40.71 21.61 46.48
N TYR A 6 -41.05 22.68 47.20
CA TYR A 6 -40.77 24.05 46.78
C TYR A 6 -39.27 24.35 46.72
N MET A 7 -38.50 23.92 47.70
CA MET A 7 -37.04 24.10 47.70
C MET A 7 -36.34 23.32 46.57
N LEU A 8 -36.79 22.10 46.27
CA LEU A 8 -36.22 21.30 45.18
C LEU A 8 -36.53 21.93 43.81
N LEU A 9 -37.76 22.43 43.63
CA LEU A 9 -38.16 23.12 42.40
C LEU A 9 -37.37 24.43 42.21
N TYR A 10 -37.15 25.19 43.29
CA TYR A 10 -36.36 26.41 43.27
C TYR A 10 -34.89 26.13 42.93
N ALA A 11 -34.28 25.12 43.56
CA ALA A 11 -32.91 24.71 43.27
C ALA A 11 -32.75 24.22 41.83
N THR A 12 -33.72 23.46 41.30
CA THR A 12 -33.71 22.96 39.91
C THR A 12 -33.82 24.11 38.89
N ASN A 13 -34.68 25.10 39.17
CA ASN A 13 -34.84 26.28 38.32
C ASN A 13 -33.64 27.22 38.38
N ALA A 14 -33.03 27.37 39.56
CA ALA A 14 -31.79 28.12 39.72
C ALA A 14 -30.63 27.47 38.94
N TYR A 15 -30.50 26.13 39.00
CA TYR A 15 -29.51 25.38 38.23
C TYR A 15 -29.72 25.54 36.71
N LYS A 16 -30.95 25.39 36.23
CA LYS A 16 -31.27 25.60 34.80
C LYS A 16 -30.99 27.03 34.35
N SER A 17 -31.30 28.03 35.17
CA SER A 17 -31.04 29.44 34.88
C SER A 17 -29.54 29.75 34.81
N ILE A 18 -28.75 29.18 35.72
CA ILE A 18 -27.27 29.32 35.72
C ILE A 18 -26.68 28.67 34.47
N ILE A 19 -27.08 27.43 34.15
CA ILE A 19 -26.63 26.76 32.92
C ILE A 19 -27.00 27.58 31.69
N LEU A 20 -28.27 28.01 31.56
CA LEU A 20 -28.73 28.76 30.39
C LEU A 20 -27.99 30.11 30.22
N LYS A 21 -27.65 30.78 31.33
CA LYS A 21 -26.85 32.02 31.32
C LYS A 21 -25.40 31.78 30.93
N ILE A 22 -24.79 30.68 31.39
CA ILE A 22 -23.44 30.28 30.98
C ILE A 22 -23.44 29.92 29.49
N THR A 23 -24.41 29.14 29.02
CA THR A 23 -24.52 28.77 27.59
C THR A 23 -24.73 29.99 26.70
N HIS A 24 -25.59 30.93 27.11
CA HIS A 24 -25.76 32.20 26.39
C HIS A 24 -24.51 33.08 26.41
N ALA A 25 -23.82 33.20 27.54
CA ALA A 25 -22.60 34.01 27.65
C ALA A 25 -21.45 33.45 26.79
N VAL A 26 -21.32 32.12 26.70
CA VAL A 26 -20.35 31.44 25.82
C VAL A 26 -20.71 31.64 24.36
N TYR A 27 -22.00 31.57 23.98
CA TYR A 27 -22.42 31.70 22.57
C TYR A 27 -22.43 33.15 22.06
N MET A 28 -22.69 34.14 22.92
CA MET A 28 -22.80 35.55 22.54
C MET A 28 -21.46 36.30 22.50
N ASN A 29 -20.40 35.76 23.11
CA ASN A 29 -19.10 36.40 23.17
C ASN A 29 -18.08 35.65 22.29
N LYS A 30 -17.96 36.10 21.03
CA LYS A 30 -17.11 35.49 19.98
C LYS A 30 -15.68 35.08 20.44
N PRO A 31 -14.93 35.86 21.24
CA PRO A 31 -13.64 35.41 21.75
C PRO A 31 -13.75 34.23 22.72
N LEU A 32 -14.72 34.22 23.64
CA LEU A 32 -14.92 33.13 24.61
C LEU A 32 -15.34 31.81 23.93
N LEU A 33 -16.18 31.89 22.89
CA LEU A 33 -16.52 30.72 22.07
C LEU A 33 -15.28 30.18 21.35
N SER A 34 -14.42 31.08 20.85
CA SER A 34 -13.17 30.70 20.18
C SER A 34 -12.18 30.05 21.15
N TYR A 35 -12.01 30.57 22.37
CA TYR A 35 -11.19 29.94 23.42
C TYR A 35 -11.75 28.61 23.89
N PHE A 36 -13.09 28.48 24.01
CA PHE A 36 -13.73 27.22 24.39
C PHE A 36 -13.56 26.14 23.30
N ILE A 37 -13.74 26.51 22.02
CA ILE A 37 -13.45 25.63 20.88
C ILE A 37 -11.96 25.27 20.82
N PHE A 38 -11.07 26.23 21.07
CA PHE A 38 -9.62 25.99 21.10
C PHE A 38 -9.21 25.08 22.26
N PHE A 39 -9.83 25.22 23.43
CA PHE A 39 -9.61 24.36 24.60
C PHE A 39 -10.15 22.94 24.38
N ILE A 40 -11.30 22.79 23.72
CA ILE A 40 -11.81 21.48 23.27
C ILE A 40 -10.87 20.88 22.23
N LEU A 41 -10.38 21.65 21.24
CA LEU A 41 -9.38 21.19 20.28
C LEU A 41 -8.06 20.79 20.96
N LEU A 42 -7.65 21.50 22.01
CA LEU A 42 -6.46 21.16 22.81
C LEU A 42 -6.67 19.85 23.58
N LEU A 43 -7.84 19.62 24.16
CA LEU A 43 -8.21 18.38 24.86
C LEU A 43 -8.36 17.18 23.91
N VAL A 44 -8.86 17.41 22.69
CA VAL A 44 -8.98 16.37 21.65
C VAL A 44 -7.63 16.08 20.97
N SER A 45 -6.65 16.99 21.07
CA SER A 45 -5.29 16.80 20.50
C SER A 45 -4.39 15.81 21.25
N GLN A 46 -4.83 15.25 22.38
CA GLN A 46 -4.03 14.35 23.21
C GLN A 46 -4.44 12.87 23.07
N ILE A 47 -4.73 12.40 21.85
CA ILE A 47 -4.64 10.95 21.60
C ILE A 47 -3.15 10.62 21.45
N SER A 48 -2.44 10.54 22.58
CA SER A 48 -1.11 9.93 22.57
C SER A 48 -1.31 8.43 22.40
N PHE A 49 -0.83 7.88 21.28
CA PHE A 49 -0.74 6.42 21.16
C PHE A 49 0.18 5.89 22.27
N GLY A 50 -0.27 4.84 22.96
CA GLY A 50 0.58 4.18 23.94
C GLY A 50 1.70 3.46 23.20
N GLN A 51 2.95 3.58 23.64
CA GLN A 51 4.03 2.77 23.07
C GLN A 51 4.16 1.45 23.80
N ARG A 52 4.35 0.36 23.05
CA ARG A 52 4.63 -0.96 23.59
C ARG A 52 5.84 -1.56 22.91
N PHE A 53 6.84 -1.89 23.71
CA PHE A 53 8.07 -2.51 23.26
C PHE A 53 8.02 -4.00 23.58
N TRP A 54 8.30 -4.83 22.59
CA TRP A 54 8.55 -6.25 22.81
C TRP A 54 9.91 -6.41 23.50
N VAL A 55 9.92 -6.97 24.71
CA VAL A 55 11.12 -7.11 25.57
C VAL A 55 11.36 -8.55 26.02
N ALA A 56 10.69 -9.53 25.42
CA ALA A 56 10.88 -10.92 25.79
C ALA A 56 12.34 -11.36 25.56
N ALA A 57 12.94 -11.99 26.57
CA ALA A 57 14.30 -12.53 26.48
C ALA A 57 14.36 -13.88 25.72
N GLY A 58 13.24 -14.59 25.65
CA GLY A 58 13.09 -15.88 24.94
C GLY A 58 11.75 -15.96 24.22
N ALA A 59 11.57 -16.99 23.39
CA ALA A 59 10.35 -17.17 22.62
C ALA A 59 9.11 -17.18 23.52
N SER A 60 8.10 -16.38 23.17
CA SER A 60 6.91 -16.23 24.00
C SER A 60 5.73 -15.68 23.20
N ASN A 61 4.58 -15.60 23.87
CA ASN A 61 3.32 -15.22 23.24
C ASN A 61 3.07 -13.71 23.30
N TRP A 62 2.33 -13.21 22.30
CA TRP A 62 1.88 -11.82 22.24
C TRP A 62 1.01 -11.47 23.45
N ASN A 63 0.06 -12.32 23.83
CA ASN A 63 -0.91 -12.02 24.90
C ASN A 63 -0.35 -12.19 26.33
N ASN A 64 0.97 -12.09 26.52
CA ASN A 64 1.62 -12.15 27.82
C ASN A 64 2.19 -10.77 28.19
N THR A 65 1.64 -10.16 29.25
CA THR A 65 2.04 -8.82 29.73
C THR A 65 3.51 -8.74 30.14
N ALA A 66 4.13 -9.84 30.57
CA ALA A 66 5.54 -9.88 30.92
C ALA A 66 6.47 -9.62 29.72
N ASN A 67 5.97 -9.73 28.48
CA ASN A 67 6.74 -9.49 27.27
C ASN A 67 6.66 -8.06 26.74
N TRP A 68 5.84 -7.21 27.37
CA TRP A 68 5.61 -5.83 26.93
C TRP A 68 6.12 -4.82 27.94
N SER A 69 6.79 -3.79 27.45
CA SER A 69 7.23 -2.63 28.23
C SER A 69 6.71 -1.33 27.64
N THR A 70 6.56 -0.29 28.45
CA THR A 70 6.28 1.08 27.99
C THR A 70 7.54 1.82 27.56
N THR A 71 8.74 1.23 27.79
CA THR A 71 10.03 1.80 27.42
C THR A 71 10.90 0.76 26.73
N SER A 72 11.74 1.18 25.78
CA SER A 72 12.63 0.27 25.07
C SER A 72 13.64 -0.36 26.01
N GLY A 73 13.68 -1.70 26.07
CA GLY A 73 14.56 -2.44 26.98
C GLY A 73 14.20 -2.32 28.47
N GLY A 74 13.04 -1.71 28.78
CA GLY A 74 12.55 -1.64 30.15
C GLY A 74 12.02 -2.98 30.66
N ALA A 75 11.65 -3.01 31.94
CA ALA A 75 11.02 -4.17 32.54
C ALA A 75 9.68 -4.51 31.84
N GLY A 76 9.40 -5.80 31.74
CA GLY A 76 8.11 -6.32 31.30
C GLY A 76 7.00 -6.06 32.34
N GLY A 77 5.75 -6.15 31.91
CA GLY A 77 4.57 -5.95 32.77
C GLY A 77 3.63 -4.84 32.30
N ALA A 78 3.90 -4.22 31.15
CA ALA A 78 2.93 -3.33 30.52
C ALA A 78 1.71 -4.12 30.02
N SER A 79 0.60 -3.41 29.76
CA SER A 79 -0.57 -4.03 29.15
C SER A 79 -0.22 -4.63 27.78
N VAL A 80 -0.90 -5.73 27.42
CA VAL A 80 -0.87 -6.24 26.04
C VAL A 80 -1.33 -5.13 25.09
N PRO A 81 -0.66 -4.91 23.94
CA PRO A 81 -1.00 -3.83 23.02
C PRO A 81 -2.41 -3.99 22.46
N GLY A 82 -3.18 -2.90 22.48
CA GLY A 82 -4.48 -2.77 21.84
C GLY A 82 -4.51 -1.75 20.69
N PRO A 83 -5.71 -1.40 20.18
CA PRO A 83 -5.87 -0.56 18.99
C PRO A 83 -5.29 0.86 19.11
N SER A 84 -5.11 1.36 20.33
CA SER A 84 -4.51 2.67 20.62
C SER A 84 -3.00 2.60 20.88
N ASP A 85 -2.40 1.42 20.83
CA ASP A 85 -0.98 1.24 21.10
C ASP A 85 -0.19 1.05 19.79
N ALA A 86 0.92 1.75 19.63
CA ALA A 86 1.93 1.43 18.64
C ALA A 86 2.91 0.42 19.22
N VAL A 87 3.28 -0.60 18.44
CA VAL A 87 4.20 -1.64 18.88
C VAL A 87 5.57 -1.48 18.24
N THR A 88 6.62 -1.75 19.01
CA THR A 88 8.00 -1.71 18.53
C THR A 88 8.71 -3.01 18.87
N PHE A 89 9.16 -3.70 17.82
CA PHE A 89 10.14 -4.77 17.87
C PHE A 89 11.49 -4.16 17.52
N ASN A 90 12.41 -4.12 18.47
CA ASN A 90 13.77 -3.63 18.26
C ASN A 90 14.81 -4.56 18.85
N ALA A 91 16.08 -4.13 18.86
CA ALA A 91 17.21 -4.94 19.33
C ALA A 91 17.11 -5.39 20.80
N ASN A 92 16.22 -4.81 21.61
CA ASN A 92 16.04 -5.20 23.02
C ASN A 92 15.02 -6.34 23.21
N GLY A 93 14.24 -6.68 22.18
CA GLY A 93 13.45 -7.90 22.16
C GLY A 93 14.26 -9.02 21.54
N LEU A 94 14.63 -10.04 22.31
CA LEU A 94 15.50 -11.12 21.83
C LEU A 94 14.70 -12.37 21.44
N GLY A 95 13.59 -12.60 22.13
CA GLY A 95 12.72 -13.74 21.93
C GLY A 95 11.82 -13.59 20.71
N ASN A 96 11.54 -14.70 20.02
CA ASN A 96 10.49 -14.76 19.01
C ASN A 96 9.12 -14.46 19.63
N CYS A 97 8.30 -13.71 18.90
CA CYS A 97 6.93 -13.41 19.29
C CYS A 97 5.97 -14.32 18.51
N THR A 98 5.19 -15.13 19.22
CA THR A 98 4.11 -15.93 18.62
C THR A 98 2.78 -15.26 18.91
N LEU A 99 1.96 -15.01 17.88
CA LEU A 99 0.60 -14.55 18.10
C LEU A 99 -0.27 -15.72 18.60
N ASP A 100 -0.95 -15.49 19.70
CA ASP A 100 -1.95 -16.39 20.30
C ASP A 100 -3.34 -15.74 20.37
N VAL A 101 -3.45 -14.54 19.78
CA VAL A 101 -4.65 -13.75 19.56
C VAL A 101 -4.50 -13.02 18.22
N ALA A 102 -5.58 -12.44 17.69
CA ALA A 102 -5.53 -11.55 16.51
C ALA A 102 -5.39 -10.08 16.96
N PRO A 103 -4.16 -9.53 17.07
CA PRO A 103 -3.97 -8.16 17.53
C PRO A 103 -4.43 -7.13 16.50
N ASN A 104 -4.98 -6.04 17.01
CA ASN A 104 -5.20 -4.79 16.29
C ASN A 104 -4.44 -3.69 17.03
N VAL A 105 -3.51 -3.02 16.33
CA VAL A 105 -2.61 -2.01 16.90
C VAL A 105 -2.60 -0.73 16.06
N ALA A 106 -2.23 0.38 16.69
CA ALA A 106 -2.12 1.68 16.03
C ALA A 106 -0.96 1.78 15.05
N GLY A 107 -0.02 0.83 15.06
CA GLY A 107 1.12 0.83 14.15
C GLY A 107 2.17 -0.16 14.63
N ILE A 108 3.10 -0.48 13.74
CA ILE A 108 4.21 -1.39 14.06
C ILE A 108 5.53 -0.82 13.56
N THR A 109 6.56 -0.92 14.37
CA THR A 109 7.95 -0.69 13.98
C THR A 109 8.74 -1.97 14.22
N VAL A 110 9.40 -2.49 13.18
CA VAL A 110 10.37 -3.59 13.27
C VAL A 110 11.72 -3.06 12.83
N ASN A 111 12.58 -2.69 13.79
CA ASN A 111 13.85 -2.05 13.51
C ASN A 111 14.93 -2.47 14.51
N GLY A 112 15.95 -3.18 14.03
CA GLY A 112 16.99 -3.79 14.85
C GLY A 112 16.55 -5.10 15.51
N TYR A 113 15.30 -5.54 15.33
CA TYR A 113 14.83 -6.84 15.79
C TYR A 113 15.39 -7.94 14.89
N THR A 114 15.96 -8.97 15.50
CA THR A 114 16.55 -10.14 14.82
C THR A 114 15.69 -11.39 14.94
N GLY A 115 14.67 -11.37 15.79
CA GLY A 115 13.75 -12.49 15.99
C GLY A 115 12.67 -12.57 14.91
N VAL A 116 11.73 -13.48 15.15
CA VAL A 116 10.57 -13.73 14.29
C VAL A 116 9.29 -13.30 14.99
N VAL A 117 8.47 -12.52 14.32
CA VAL A 117 7.04 -12.38 14.65
C VAL A 117 6.29 -13.44 13.87
N ASN A 118 5.86 -14.51 14.55
CA ASN A 118 5.07 -15.58 13.97
C ASN A 118 3.58 -15.31 14.16
N LEU A 119 2.87 -15.09 13.05
CA LEU A 119 1.43 -14.86 13.02
C LEU A 119 0.62 -16.06 13.50
N ASN A 120 1.13 -17.28 13.37
CA ASN A 120 0.51 -18.49 13.91
C ASN A 120 -1.01 -18.62 13.63
N GLY A 121 -1.44 -18.26 12.42
CA GLY A 121 -2.85 -18.30 12.02
C GLY A 121 -3.71 -17.10 12.44
N PHE A 122 -3.12 -16.10 13.09
CA PHE A 122 -3.82 -14.87 13.49
C PHE A 122 -3.38 -13.67 12.66
N ASN A 123 -4.35 -12.87 12.21
CA ASN A 123 -4.03 -11.63 11.50
C ASN A 123 -3.44 -10.60 12.47
N LEU A 124 -2.36 -9.94 12.06
CA LEU A 124 -1.86 -8.71 12.68
C LEU A 124 -2.44 -7.52 11.94
N THR A 125 -3.40 -6.83 12.54
CA THR A 125 -4.03 -5.65 11.93
C THR A 125 -3.38 -4.37 12.44
N THR A 126 -3.07 -3.45 11.52
CA THR A 126 -2.47 -2.15 11.83
C THR A 126 -3.33 -1.00 11.31
N THR A 127 -3.48 0.07 12.10
CA THR A 127 -4.37 1.20 11.74
C THR A 127 -3.67 2.54 11.54
N GLY A 128 -2.40 2.67 11.94
CA GLY A 128 -1.58 3.87 11.73
C GLY A 128 -0.27 3.56 11.01
N THR A 129 0.80 4.25 11.40
CA THR A 129 2.07 4.21 10.65
C THR A 129 2.82 2.91 10.89
N ASN A 130 3.35 2.33 9.80
CA ASN A 130 4.07 1.07 9.82
C ASN A 130 5.49 1.25 9.24
N SER A 131 6.48 0.69 9.93
CA SER A 131 7.89 0.69 9.54
C SER A 131 8.50 -0.70 9.69
N PHE A 132 8.86 -1.31 8.57
CA PHE A 132 9.41 -2.67 8.50
C PHE A 132 10.84 -2.60 7.96
N VAL A 133 11.81 -2.46 8.86
CA VAL A 133 13.22 -2.21 8.52
C VAL A 133 14.06 -3.48 8.60
N THR A 134 13.83 -4.32 9.61
CA THR A 134 14.61 -5.55 9.83
C THR A 134 13.70 -6.72 10.24
N GLY A 135 14.29 -7.85 10.63
CA GLY A 135 13.59 -8.97 11.22
C GLY A 135 12.76 -9.78 10.22
N THR A 136 12.04 -10.77 10.75
CA THR A 136 11.19 -11.66 9.95
C THR A 136 9.77 -11.68 10.51
N ILE A 137 8.77 -11.57 9.63
CA ILE A 137 7.36 -11.80 9.95
C ILE A 137 6.91 -13.03 9.17
N ASN A 138 6.59 -14.11 9.88
CA ASN A 138 6.23 -15.39 9.28
C ASN A 138 4.84 -15.85 9.72
N ASN A 139 4.29 -16.85 9.05
CA ASN A 139 3.06 -17.49 9.47
C ASN A 139 3.20 -19.02 9.38
N THR A 140 3.25 -19.70 10.52
CA THR A 140 3.31 -21.17 10.57
C THR A 140 1.95 -21.84 10.83
N GLY A 141 0.90 -21.05 11.04
CA GLY A 141 -0.45 -21.55 11.32
C GLY A 141 -1.37 -21.53 10.09
N ALA A 142 -2.67 -21.44 10.34
CA ALA A 142 -3.68 -21.26 9.28
C ALA A 142 -3.42 -19.98 8.45
N ALA A 143 -4.14 -19.80 7.34
CA ALA A 143 -3.95 -18.62 6.49
C ALA A 143 -4.17 -17.31 7.28
N ALA A 144 -3.11 -16.50 7.38
CA ALA A 144 -3.12 -15.21 8.08
C ALA A 144 -2.20 -14.20 7.36
N ALA A 145 -2.39 -12.93 7.67
CA ALA A 145 -1.65 -11.83 7.06
C ALA A 145 -1.30 -10.72 8.05
N VAL A 146 -0.31 -9.91 7.65
CA VAL A 146 -0.22 -8.52 8.12
C VAL A 146 -1.24 -7.72 7.34
N THR A 147 -2.31 -7.31 8.02
CA THR A 147 -3.42 -6.56 7.46
C THR A 147 -3.22 -5.06 7.70
N LEU A 148 -3.00 -4.32 6.62
CA LEU A 148 -2.92 -2.87 6.62
C LEU A 148 -4.35 -2.30 6.55
N ASN A 149 -4.71 -1.47 7.52
CA ASN A 149 -5.97 -0.75 7.54
C ASN A 149 -5.72 0.70 7.97
N THR A 150 -4.85 1.39 7.24
CA THR A 150 -4.35 2.71 7.64
C THR A 150 -4.54 3.77 6.57
N THR A 151 -4.73 5.01 7.00
CA THR A 151 -4.58 6.20 6.14
C THR A 151 -3.18 6.82 6.25
N GLY A 152 -2.33 6.26 7.11
CA GLY A 152 -0.95 6.67 7.32
C GLY A 152 0.01 6.09 6.29
N THR A 153 1.29 6.04 6.65
CA THR A 153 2.36 5.52 5.79
C THR A 153 2.75 4.11 6.19
N THR A 154 2.88 3.22 5.22
CA THR A 154 3.53 1.92 5.40
C THR A 154 4.82 1.88 4.60
N THR A 155 5.94 1.62 5.29
CA THR A 155 7.27 1.51 4.66
C THR A 155 7.85 0.11 4.88
N PHE A 156 8.15 -0.58 3.79
CA PHE A 156 8.92 -1.82 3.76
C PHE A 156 10.34 -1.50 3.33
N SER A 157 11.34 -1.88 4.13
CA SER A 157 12.71 -1.42 3.99
C SER A 157 13.78 -2.42 4.46
N GLY A 158 13.46 -3.72 4.45
CA GLY A 158 14.42 -4.78 4.77
C GLY A 158 13.87 -5.96 5.55
N THR A 159 12.64 -5.87 6.09
CA THR A 159 11.98 -7.03 6.71
C THR A 159 11.70 -8.14 5.69
N THR A 160 11.87 -9.39 6.11
CA THR A 160 11.46 -10.59 5.36
C THR A 160 10.06 -11.02 5.79
N PHE A 161 9.14 -11.12 4.83
CA PHE A 161 7.76 -11.56 5.04
C PHE A 161 7.56 -12.97 4.52
N GLY A 162 7.57 -13.95 5.42
CA GLY A 162 7.02 -15.29 5.17
C GLY A 162 5.48 -15.30 5.16
N ALA A 163 4.87 -14.38 5.91
CA ALA A 163 3.43 -14.17 5.91
C ALA A 163 2.95 -13.34 4.71
N ASN A 164 1.65 -13.44 4.40
CA ASN A 164 1.03 -12.55 3.44
C ASN A 164 0.93 -11.13 4.00
N VAL A 165 0.91 -10.14 3.11
CA VAL A 165 0.65 -8.73 3.41
C VAL A 165 -0.54 -8.28 2.58
N ASN A 166 -1.58 -7.73 3.22
CA ASN A 166 -2.76 -7.29 2.49
C ASN A 166 -3.37 -6.00 3.06
N GLY A 167 -4.34 -5.44 2.35
CA GLY A 167 -5.20 -4.35 2.84
C GLY A 167 -4.90 -3.00 2.18
N SER A 168 -5.18 -1.92 2.90
CA SER A 168 -5.05 -0.55 2.39
C SER A 168 -4.16 0.32 3.28
N THR A 169 -3.41 1.21 2.64
CA THR A 169 -2.55 2.18 3.30
C THR A 169 -2.66 3.53 2.58
N GLY A 170 -2.52 4.63 3.32
CA GLY A 170 -2.58 5.95 2.71
C GLY A 170 -1.43 6.16 1.76
N ARG A 171 -0.21 5.98 2.27
CA ARG A 171 1.05 6.01 1.51
C ARG A 171 1.76 4.67 1.63
N ILE A 172 2.55 4.32 0.63
CA ILE A 172 3.25 3.03 0.59
C ILE A 172 4.62 3.14 -0.09
N PHE A 173 5.61 2.48 0.51
CA PHE A 173 6.98 2.43 -0.02
C PHE A 173 7.55 1.03 0.07
N PHE A 174 8.06 0.52 -1.05
CA PHE A 174 8.74 -0.76 -1.19
C PHE A 174 10.25 -0.54 -1.42
N ASN A 175 11.05 -0.60 -0.35
CA ASN A 175 12.44 -0.15 -0.30
C ASN A 175 13.41 -1.25 0.17
N GLY A 176 13.32 -2.47 -0.38
CA GLY A 176 14.34 -3.50 -0.15
C GLY A 176 13.88 -4.69 0.69
N SER A 177 12.58 -4.95 0.78
CA SER A 177 12.05 -6.10 1.52
C SER A 177 11.96 -7.36 0.67
N VAL A 178 11.92 -8.52 1.34
CA VAL A 178 11.67 -9.83 0.73
C VAL A 178 10.28 -10.29 1.11
N PHE A 179 9.46 -10.64 0.12
CA PHE A 179 8.08 -11.11 0.29
C PHE A 179 7.96 -12.54 -0.22
N ASN A 180 8.06 -13.50 0.70
CA ASN A 180 7.81 -14.91 0.44
C ASN A 180 6.30 -15.24 0.43
N GLY A 181 5.52 -14.55 1.27
CA GLY A 181 4.06 -14.52 1.17
C GLY A 181 3.58 -13.59 0.05
N SER A 182 2.28 -13.63 -0.24
CA SER A 182 1.66 -12.74 -1.24
C SER A 182 1.52 -11.30 -0.72
N VAL A 183 1.49 -10.34 -1.65
CA VAL A 183 1.28 -8.92 -1.37
C VAL A 183 0.05 -8.45 -2.14
N THR A 184 -1.01 -8.02 -1.44
CA THR A 184 -2.23 -7.49 -2.07
C THR A 184 -2.62 -6.18 -1.39
N VAL A 185 -2.13 -5.06 -1.93
CA VAL A 185 -2.21 -3.75 -1.26
C VAL A 185 -2.80 -2.65 -2.13
N THR A 186 -3.51 -1.73 -1.47
CA THR A 186 -4.13 -0.56 -2.10
C THR A 186 -3.61 0.75 -1.49
N LYS A 187 -3.07 1.63 -2.33
CA LYS A 187 -2.74 3.02 -1.96
C LYS A 187 -3.99 3.90 -2.07
N THR A 188 -4.26 4.73 -1.07
CA THR A 188 -5.51 5.54 -1.03
C THR A 188 -5.33 7.06 -1.00
N THR A 189 -4.18 7.59 -0.53
CA THR A 189 -4.00 9.05 -0.39
C THR A 189 -3.31 9.69 -1.60
N ASN A 190 -3.66 10.95 -1.87
CA ASN A 190 -3.18 11.75 -3.01
C ASN A 190 -1.81 12.38 -2.73
N ASN A 191 -0.84 11.54 -2.39
CA ASN A 191 0.56 11.91 -2.29
C ASN A 191 1.36 11.13 -3.32
N ASN A 192 2.40 11.77 -3.85
CA ASN A 192 3.35 11.12 -4.70
C ASN A 192 4.24 10.18 -3.88
N ASP A 193 4.21 8.89 -4.22
CA ASP A 193 5.05 7.88 -3.60
C ASP A 193 6.00 7.31 -4.65
N THR A 194 7.30 7.33 -4.34
CA THR A 194 8.34 6.73 -5.19
C THR A 194 9.18 5.81 -4.33
N SER A 195 8.95 4.52 -4.53
CA SER A 195 9.72 3.48 -3.85
C SER A 195 11.10 3.37 -4.49
N THR A 196 12.12 3.22 -3.65
CA THR A 196 13.50 3.03 -4.10
C THR A 196 13.69 1.69 -4.83
N GLY A 197 12.82 0.70 -4.57
CA GLY A 197 12.91 -0.64 -5.15
C GLY A 197 13.86 -1.54 -4.37
N GLY A 198 14.42 -2.56 -5.02
CA GLY A 198 15.31 -3.54 -4.39
C GLY A 198 14.56 -4.69 -3.71
N ASN A 199 13.27 -4.86 -4.01
CA ASN A 199 12.45 -5.88 -3.38
C ASN A 199 12.52 -7.20 -4.14
N THR A 200 12.36 -8.31 -3.42
CA THR A 200 12.16 -9.63 -4.02
C THR A 200 10.78 -10.15 -3.63
N PHE A 201 9.90 -10.35 -4.60
CA PHE A 201 8.57 -10.90 -4.41
C PHE A 201 8.54 -12.35 -4.89
N SER A 202 8.71 -13.31 -3.98
CA SER A 202 8.54 -14.74 -4.26
C SER A 202 7.06 -15.12 -4.37
N GLY A 203 6.20 -14.49 -3.57
CA GLY A 203 4.74 -14.61 -3.66
C GLY A 203 4.11 -13.74 -4.75
N SER A 204 2.83 -13.98 -5.05
CA SER A 204 2.07 -13.14 -6.00
C SER A 204 1.89 -11.72 -5.47
N VAL A 205 1.89 -10.75 -6.38
CA VAL A 205 1.78 -9.32 -6.07
C VAL A 205 0.58 -8.73 -6.79
N THR A 206 -0.30 -8.05 -6.04
CA THR A 206 -1.36 -7.19 -6.55
C THR A 206 -1.19 -5.80 -5.97
N LEU A 207 -0.93 -4.81 -6.83
CA LEU A 207 -0.79 -3.41 -6.45
C LEU A 207 -1.94 -2.62 -7.03
N THR A 208 -2.69 -1.93 -6.17
CA THR A 208 -3.78 -1.04 -6.58
C THR A 208 -3.45 0.41 -6.24
N ASN A 209 -3.55 1.31 -7.21
CA ASN A 209 -3.54 2.74 -6.95
C ASN A 209 -4.96 3.31 -7.01
N SER A 210 -5.57 3.58 -5.85
CA SER A 210 -6.89 4.21 -5.73
C SER A 210 -6.82 5.73 -5.48
N SER A 211 -5.63 6.33 -5.63
CA SER A 211 -5.41 7.77 -5.47
C SER A 211 -5.35 8.49 -6.81
N THR A 212 -5.37 9.82 -6.79
CA THR A 212 -5.14 10.67 -7.97
C THR A 212 -3.66 11.02 -8.17
N SER A 213 -2.77 10.49 -7.33
CA SER A 213 -1.32 10.77 -7.34
C SER A 213 -0.50 9.54 -7.69
N GLN A 214 0.78 9.74 -7.98
CA GLN A 214 1.63 8.67 -8.49
C GLN A 214 1.96 7.63 -7.42
N PHE A 215 1.97 6.36 -7.83
CA PHE A 215 2.53 5.24 -7.10
C PHE A 215 3.61 4.58 -7.94
N ARG A 216 4.88 4.80 -7.57
CA ARG A 216 6.04 4.30 -8.32
C ARG A 216 6.83 3.24 -7.56
N LEU A 217 7.27 2.22 -8.29
CA LEU A 217 8.24 1.20 -7.87
C LEU A 217 9.49 1.22 -8.76
N GLY A 218 10.59 0.66 -8.27
CA GLY A 218 11.86 0.59 -8.98
C GLY A 218 12.46 1.96 -9.28
N GLY A 219 12.50 2.88 -8.30
CA GLY A 219 13.09 4.21 -8.45
C GLY A 219 14.62 4.23 -8.50
N THR A 220 15.29 3.26 -7.87
CA THR A 220 16.76 3.23 -7.78
C THR A 220 17.31 1.83 -7.99
N ASN A 221 16.77 0.85 -7.27
CA ASN A 221 17.19 -0.55 -7.31
C ASN A 221 16.12 -1.39 -8.03
N PRO A 222 16.52 -2.45 -8.77
CA PRO A 222 15.55 -3.30 -9.46
C PRO A 222 14.67 -4.07 -8.47
N ASP A 223 13.40 -4.20 -8.82
CA ASP A 223 12.47 -5.13 -8.20
C ASP A 223 12.43 -6.46 -8.97
N ILE A 224 12.32 -7.57 -8.24
CA ILE A 224 12.24 -8.93 -8.79
C ILE A 224 10.88 -9.53 -8.42
N PHE A 225 10.04 -9.77 -9.42
CA PHE A 225 8.71 -10.38 -9.28
C PHE A 225 8.74 -11.83 -9.75
N ASN A 226 8.93 -12.79 -8.83
CA ASN A 226 8.90 -14.23 -9.10
C ASN A 226 7.48 -14.81 -9.09
N GLY A 227 6.59 -14.23 -8.28
CA GLY A 227 5.15 -14.49 -8.37
C GLY A 227 4.47 -13.65 -9.47
N THR A 228 3.22 -13.97 -9.80
CA THR A 228 2.38 -13.18 -10.71
C THR A 228 2.34 -11.72 -10.27
N LEU A 229 2.51 -10.79 -11.20
CA LEU A 229 2.36 -9.35 -10.97
C LEU A 229 1.03 -8.87 -11.55
N ALA A 230 0.16 -8.35 -10.70
CA ALA A 230 -1.09 -7.71 -11.06
C ALA A 230 -1.05 -6.22 -10.72
N LEU A 231 -1.27 -5.37 -11.71
CA LEU A 231 -1.32 -3.91 -11.59
C LEU A 231 -2.75 -3.44 -11.81
N VAL A 232 -3.29 -2.71 -10.84
CA VAL A 232 -4.69 -2.27 -10.84
C VAL A 232 -4.75 -0.75 -10.77
N SER A 233 -5.31 -0.15 -11.82
CA SER A 233 -5.67 1.27 -11.83
C SER A 233 -7.01 1.42 -11.12
N GLY A 234 -6.98 1.88 -9.87
CA GLY A 234 -8.17 2.05 -9.03
C GLY A 234 -8.75 3.47 -9.08
N ASN A 235 -7.99 4.44 -9.60
CA ASN A 235 -8.39 5.84 -9.78
C ASN A 235 -7.49 6.47 -10.88
N THR A 236 -7.43 7.79 -10.99
CA THR A 236 -6.72 8.51 -12.08
C THR A 236 -5.21 8.64 -11.88
N GLY A 237 -4.69 8.36 -10.68
CA GLY A 237 -3.26 8.43 -10.38
C GLY A 237 -2.47 7.34 -11.10
N PRO A 238 -1.25 7.63 -11.60
CA PRO A 238 -0.47 6.65 -12.33
C PRO A 238 0.10 5.56 -11.40
N LEU A 239 0.13 4.33 -11.88
CA LEU A 239 0.83 3.20 -11.25
C LEU A 239 1.99 2.78 -12.16
N GLU A 240 3.22 2.97 -11.71
CA GLU A 240 4.40 2.88 -12.54
C GLU A 240 5.41 1.93 -11.90
N VAL A 241 5.81 0.89 -12.61
CA VAL A 241 6.82 -0.09 -12.15
C VAL A 241 8.08 0.00 -13.00
N ALA A 242 9.20 -0.45 -12.44
CA ALA A 242 10.51 -0.31 -13.09
C ALA A 242 10.77 1.14 -13.54
N TYR A 243 10.39 2.13 -12.72
CA TYR A 243 10.29 3.52 -13.17
C TYR A 243 11.63 4.04 -13.72
N SER A 244 12.70 4.00 -12.93
CA SER A 244 14.03 4.51 -13.31
C SER A 244 15.18 3.52 -13.09
N SER A 245 14.96 2.45 -12.33
CA SER A 245 15.96 1.41 -12.10
C SER A 245 16.14 0.50 -13.31
N ALA A 246 17.37 0.09 -13.57
CA ALA A 246 17.69 -0.90 -14.59
C ALA A 246 17.55 -2.33 -14.04
N ALA A 247 17.26 -3.29 -14.92
CA ALA A 247 17.26 -4.73 -14.66
C ALA A 247 16.15 -5.25 -13.73
N ASN A 248 14.96 -4.63 -13.75
CA ASN A 248 13.78 -5.20 -13.09
C ASN A 248 13.39 -6.51 -13.78
N GLN A 249 12.84 -7.45 -13.01
CA GLN A 249 12.49 -8.78 -13.51
C GLN A 249 11.03 -9.11 -13.24
N ILE A 250 10.31 -9.49 -14.28
CA ILE A 250 8.95 -10.04 -14.21
C ILE A 250 9.06 -11.50 -14.62
N ASN A 251 9.30 -12.37 -13.64
CA ASN A 251 9.58 -13.79 -13.86
C ASN A 251 8.31 -14.66 -13.96
N ASN A 252 7.15 -14.03 -13.76
CA ASN A 252 5.83 -14.64 -13.91
C ASN A 252 4.94 -13.82 -14.87
N ASN A 253 3.66 -14.20 -15.01
CA ASN A 253 2.73 -13.43 -15.82
C ASN A 253 2.48 -12.04 -15.25
N LEU A 254 2.28 -11.08 -16.15
CA LEU A 254 1.83 -9.72 -15.85
C LEU A 254 0.36 -9.56 -16.25
N THR A 255 -0.42 -9.08 -15.30
CA THR A 255 -1.83 -8.74 -15.52
C THR A 255 -2.07 -7.26 -15.21
N VAL A 256 -2.81 -6.60 -16.10
CA VAL A 256 -3.22 -5.21 -15.97
C VAL A 256 -4.74 -5.16 -15.88
N THR A 257 -5.27 -4.42 -14.90
CA THR A 257 -6.71 -4.20 -14.73
C THR A 257 -6.98 -2.72 -14.56
N TYR A 258 -7.99 -2.21 -15.27
CA TYR A 258 -8.43 -0.82 -15.13
C TYR A 258 -9.80 -0.77 -14.47
N ASN A 259 -9.87 -0.44 -13.18
CA ASN A 259 -11.13 -0.07 -12.54
C ASN A 259 -11.44 1.43 -12.74
N ALA A 260 -10.43 2.20 -13.15
CA ALA A 260 -10.48 3.61 -13.52
C ALA A 260 -9.47 3.89 -14.65
N THR A 261 -9.23 5.17 -14.96
CA THR A 261 -8.47 5.61 -16.15
C THR A 261 -7.02 6.01 -15.88
N GLY A 262 -6.49 5.82 -14.66
CA GLY A 262 -5.10 6.12 -14.34
C GLY A 262 -4.11 5.30 -15.18
N LEU A 263 -3.03 5.93 -15.63
CA LEU A 263 -1.96 5.31 -16.42
C LEU A 263 -1.35 4.12 -15.67
N ILE A 264 -1.15 3.01 -16.38
CA ILE A 264 -0.25 1.94 -15.93
C ILE A 264 0.98 1.95 -16.83
N SER A 265 2.17 1.96 -16.24
CA SER A 265 3.40 1.96 -17.03
C SER A 265 4.52 1.09 -16.47
N ILE A 266 5.37 0.64 -17.39
CA ILE A 266 6.62 -0.06 -17.10
C ILE A 266 7.75 0.71 -17.78
N GLY A 267 8.83 1.02 -17.05
CA GLY A 267 10.04 1.61 -17.63
C GLY A 267 9.94 3.09 -18.05
N ALA A 268 8.90 3.80 -17.59
CA ALA A 268 8.57 5.14 -18.09
C ALA A 268 9.64 6.22 -17.79
N GLY A 269 10.33 6.12 -16.64
CA GLY A 269 11.36 7.06 -16.17
C GLY A 269 12.80 6.70 -16.57
N GLY A 270 12.99 5.78 -17.52
CA GLY A 270 14.32 5.32 -17.95
C GLY A 270 14.70 3.93 -17.47
N GLY A 271 13.92 3.35 -16.56
CA GLY A 271 14.15 2.01 -16.07
C GLY A 271 13.89 0.93 -17.12
N THR A 272 14.41 -0.27 -16.87
CA THR A 272 14.26 -1.42 -17.77
C THR A 272 13.65 -2.60 -17.03
N ALA A 273 12.88 -3.41 -17.76
CA ALA A 273 12.27 -4.62 -17.24
C ALA A 273 12.40 -5.77 -18.23
N THR A 274 12.60 -6.99 -17.72
CA THR A 274 12.56 -8.22 -18.52
C THR A 274 11.34 -9.05 -18.14
N LEU A 275 10.50 -9.39 -19.12
CA LEU A 275 9.48 -10.42 -18.98
C LEU A 275 10.12 -11.77 -19.32
N ALA A 276 10.10 -12.71 -18.38
CA ALA A 276 10.73 -14.02 -18.58
C ALA A 276 10.08 -14.83 -19.70
N ALA A 277 10.84 -15.80 -20.24
CA ALA A 277 10.35 -16.68 -21.30
C ALA A 277 9.11 -17.46 -20.86
N THR A 278 8.20 -17.72 -21.80
CA THR A 278 6.92 -18.43 -21.56
C THR A 278 5.94 -17.68 -20.64
N ARG A 279 6.18 -16.39 -20.37
CA ARG A 279 5.25 -15.53 -19.63
C ARG A 279 4.47 -14.59 -20.55
N THR A 280 3.32 -14.16 -20.08
CA THR A 280 2.39 -13.32 -20.83
C THR A 280 2.12 -11.99 -20.15
N ILE A 281 1.76 -11.00 -20.97
CA ILE A 281 1.14 -9.75 -20.58
C ILE A 281 -0.33 -9.83 -20.99
N SER A 282 -1.22 -9.59 -20.05
CA SER A 282 -2.66 -9.58 -20.31
C SER A 282 -3.33 -8.36 -19.70
N VAL A 283 -4.37 -7.89 -20.37
CA VAL A 283 -5.29 -6.90 -19.82
C VAL A 283 -6.54 -7.66 -19.40
N ALA A 284 -6.75 -7.85 -18.09
CA ALA A 284 -7.78 -8.75 -17.57
C ALA A 284 -9.20 -8.18 -17.65
N GLY A 285 -9.34 -6.86 -17.66
CA GLY A 285 -10.65 -6.24 -17.78
C GLY A 285 -10.68 -4.76 -17.44
N PHE A 286 -11.89 -4.23 -17.57
CA PHE A 286 -12.21 -2.82 -17.40
C PHE A 286 -13.41 -2.67 -16.47
N GLY A 287 -13.36 -1.69 -15.59
CA GLY A 287 -14.49 -1.24 -14.78
C GLY A 287 -15.40 -0.29 -15.55
N ALA A 288 -16.43 0.22 -14.89
CA ALA A 288 -17.44 1.10 -15.49
C ALA A 288 -16.87 2.40 -16.08
N SER A 289 -15.72 2.87 -15.58
CA SER A 289 -15.04 4.07 -16.08
C SER A 289 -14.20 3.84 -17.34
N GLY A 290 -14.11 2.60 -17.83
CA GLY A 290 -13.33 2.25 -19.02
C GLY A 290 -11.85 2.00 -18.75
N CYS A 291 -11.06 1.90 -19.83
CA CYS A 291 -9.61 1.64 -19.79
C CYS A 291 -8.81 2.94 -19.63
N GLY A 292 -7.65 2.87 -18.98
CA GLY A 292 -6.60 3.88 -19.02
C GLY A 292 -5.50 3.55 -20.04
N ASN A 293 -4.50 4.43 -20.14
CA ASN A 293 -3.35 4.23 -21.01
C ASN A 293 -2.40 3.17 -20.44
N LEU A 294 -1.83 2.32 -21.32
CA LEU A 294 -0.78 1.38 -20.98
C LEU A 294 0.51 1.75 -21.71
N THR A 295 1.61 1.92 -20.98
CA THR A 295 2.94 2.18 -21.55
C THR A 295 3.89 1.05 -21.18
N LEU A 296 4.43 0.36 -22.20
CA LEU A 296 5.49 -0.63 -22.06
C LEU A 296 6.76 -0.05 -22.67
N ALA A 297 7.53 0.68 -21.87
CA ALA A 297 8.80 1.27 -22.28
C ALA A 297 9.98 0.41 -21.80
N ARG A 298 10.98 0.22 -22.67
CA ARG A 298 12.22 -0.52 -22.37
C ARG A 298 11.97 -1.91 -21.78
N LEU A 299 10.88 -2.53 -22.21
CA LEU A 299 10.51 -3.88 -21.82
C LEU A 299 11.16 -4.86 -22.79
N THR A 300 11.92 -5.81 -22.28
CA THR A 300 12.46 -6.93 -23.06
C THR A 300 11.65 -8.18 -22.76
N GLN A 301 10.98 -8.73 -23.76
CA GLN A 301 10.42 -10.07 -23.68
C GLN A 301 11.51 -11.10 -23.99
N ALA A 302 11.78 -12.01 -23.06
CA ALA A 302 12.62 -13.16 -23.32
C ALA A 302 11.83 -14.25 -24.06
N GLY A 303 12.44 -14.86 -25.07
CA GLY A 303 11.83 -15.93 -25.87
C GLY A 303 10.69 -15.46 -26.78
N ALA A 304 10.04 -16.43 -27.44
CA ALA A 304 9.11 -16.19 -28.54
C ALA A 304 7.62 -16.35 -28.18
N THR A 305 7.27 -16.30 -26.89
CA THR A 305 5.88 -16.48 -26.43
C THR A 305 4.94 -15.43 -27.01
N ALA A 306 3.85 -15.85 -27.64
CA ALA A 306 2.90 -14.91 -28.20
C ALA A 306 2.28 -14.02 -27.12
N GLN A 307 2.15 -12.73 -27.41
CA GLN A 307 1.53 -11.73 -26.55
C GLN A 307 0.22 -11.27 -27.18
N ASN A 308 -0.83 -11.16 -26.38
CA ASN A 308 -2.12 -10.64 -26.80
C ASN A 308 -2.55 -9.51 -25.85
N ILE A 309 -2.52 -8.27 -26.35
CA ILE A 309 -2.81 -7.07 -25.57
C ILE A 309 -4.03 -6.39 -26.17
N SER A 310 -5.12 -6.35 -25.39
CA SER A 310 -6.36 -5.68 -25.80
C SER A 310 -6.71 -4.54 -24.85
N LEU A 311 -6.78 -3.33 -25.37
CA LEU A 311 -7.35 -2.14 -24.72
C LEU A 311 -8.70 -1.74 -25.35
N GLY A 312 -9.32 -2.61 -26.14
CA GLY A 312 -10.51 -2.30 -26.95
C GLY A 312 -11.82 -2.03 -26.18
N GLY A 313 -11.78 -1.81 -24.86
CA GLY A 313 -12.97 -1.55 -24.03
C GLY A 313 -13.30 -0.07 -23.79
N ASN A 314 -12.56 0.87 -24.38
CA ASN A 314 -12.76 2.33 -24.27
C ASN A 314 -12.25 2.98 -25.55
N ASP A 315 -12.91 3.98 -26.14
CA ASP A 315 -12.48 4.60 -27.41
C ASP A 315 -11.25 5.54 -27.30
N THR A 316 -10.74 5.80 -26.10
CA THR A 316 -9.69 6.82 -25.85
C THR A 316 -8.37 6.27 -25.33
N ALA A 317 -8.28 4.98 -25.02
CA ALA A 317 -7.06 4.40 -24.47
C ALA A 317 -5.93 4.33 -25.51
N THR A 318 -4.73 4.67 -25.07
CA THR A 318 -3.50 4.55 -25.86
C THR A 318 -2.62 3.42 -25.33
N LEU A 319 -2.27 2.48 -26.20
CA LEU A 319 -1.17 1.55 -25.97
C LEU A 319 0.12 2.20 -26.51
N THR A 320 1.11 2.39 -25.65
CA THR A 320 2.45 2.85 -26.07
C THR A 320 3.46 1.73 -25.91
N LEU A 321 4.11 1.36 -27.01
CA LEU A 321 5.18 0.37 -27.06
C LEU A 321 6.50 1.09 -27.32
N GLY A 322 7.26 1.29 -26.25
CA GLY A 322 8.57 1.92 -26.27
C GLY A 322 8.65 3.23 -25.48
N PRO A 323 9.83 3.89 -25.47
CA PRO A 323 11.00 3.61 -26.31
C PRO A 323 11.68 2.27 -26.01
N ALA A 324 12.42 1.72 -26.99
CA ALA A 324 13.37 0.62 -26.83
C ALA A 324 12.80 -0.67 -26.20
N SER A 325 11.54 -0.99 -26.52
CA SER A 325 10.96 -2.28 -26.15
C SER A 325 11.30 -3.34 -27.20
N ASN A 326 11.42 -4.59 -26.76
CA ASN A 326 11.72 -5.73 -27.61
C ASN A 326 10.72 -6.86 -27.35
N PHE A 327 9.94 -7.22 -28.38
CA PHE A 327 9.01 -8.34 -28.34
C PHE A 327 9.53 -9.48 -29.22
N GLY A 328 10.08 -10.52 -28.58
CA GLY A 328 10.65 -11.68 -29.25
C GLY A 328 9.61 -12.67 -29.79
N GLY A 329 8.35 -12.56 -29.37
CA GLY A 329 7.22 -13.37 -29.87
C GLY A 329 6.28 -12.58 -30.77
N ALA A 330 5.32 -13.29 -31.36
CA ALA A 330 4.22 -12.65 -32.09
C ALA A 330 3.38 -11.78 -31.15
N LEU A 331 3.09 -10.55 -31.56
CA LEU A 331 2.33 -9.57 -30.80
C LEU A 331 1.02 -9.24 -31.51
N THR A 332 -0.10 -9.62 -30.90
CA THR A 332 -1.45 -9.25 -31.36
C THR A 332 -2.00 -8.14 -30.48
N ILE A 333 -2.44 -7.05 -31.10
CA ILE A 333 -2.91 -5.85 -30.40
C ILE A 333 -4.31 -5.49 -30.89
N THR A 334 -5.21 -5.20 -29.95
CA THR A 334 -6.48 -4.51 -30.23
C THR A 334 -6.55 -3.27 -29.36
N THR A 335 -6.52 -2.07 -29.95
CA THR A 335 -6.44 -0.83 -29.16
C THR A 335 -7.06 0.36 -29.90
N PRO A 336 -7.63 1.34 -29.21
CA PRO A 336 -8.18 2.54 -29.85
C PRO A 336 -7.10 3.42 -30.46
N SER A 337 -5.99 3.57 -29.75
CA SER A 337 -4.79 4.30 -30.19
C SER A 337 -3.54 3.48 -29.91
N ILE A 338 -2.59 3.52 -30.84
CA ILE A 338 -1.31 2.81 -30.76
C ILE A 338 -0.15 3.78 -31.04
N ILE A 339 0.87 3.75 -30.19
CA ILE A 339 2.12 4.49 -30.41
C ILE A 339 3.29 3.52 -30.38
N PHE A 340 3.97 3.38 -31.51
CA PHE A 340 5.26 2.70 -31.60
C PHE A 340 6.40 3.71 -31.44
N ASN A 341 7.42 3.35 -30.66
CA ASN A 341 8.56 4.21 -30.41
C ASN A 341 9.84 3.40 -30.28
N SER A 342 10.76 3.53 -31.23
CA SER A 342 12.13 3.00 -31.16
C SER A 342 12.22 1.54 -30.68
N SER A 343 11.30 0.66 -31.10
CA SER A 343 11.13 -0.69 -30.56
C SER A 343 11.27 -1.78 -31.61
N SER A 344 11.61 -2.99 -31.20
CA SER A 344 11.77 -4.16 -32.07
C SER A 344 10.65 -5.17 -31.87
N PHE A 345 10.12 -5.69 -32.97
CA PHE A 345 9.01 -6.65 -32.99
C PHE A 345 9.37 -7.82 -33.91
N GLN A 346 9.26 -9.05 -33.40
CA GLN A 346 9.46 -10.24 -34.24
C GLN A 346 8.30 -10.46 -35.21
N ALA A 347 7.06 -10.22 -34.77
CA ALA A 347 5.88 -10.16 -35.62
C ALA A 347 4.83 -9.32 -34.87
N VAL A 348 4.10 -8.47 -35.59
CA VAL A 348 3.06 -7.63 -34.97
C VAL A 348 1.81 -7.58 -35.85
N THR A 349 0.64 -7.65 -35.23
CA THR A 349 -0.66 -7.43 -35.85
C THR A 349 -1.45 -6.46 -34.99
N VAL A 350 -1.97 -5.40 -35.59
CA VAL A 350 -2.71 -4.36 -34.89
C VAL A 350 -4.11 -4.23 -35.47
N THR A 351 -5.11 -4.32 -34.60
CA THR A 351 -6.48 -3.90 -34.85
C THR A 351 -6.71 -2.59 -34.11
N LYS A 352 -6.69 -1.47 -34.86
CA LYS A 352 -7.02 -0.16 -34.33
C LYS A 352 -8.54 0.03 -34.33
N THR A 353 -9.13 0.37 -33.19
CA THR A 353 -10.58 0.53 -33.05
C THR A 353 -11.05 1.98 -32.97
N GLY A 354 -10.16 2.91 -32.61
CA GLY A 354 -10.49 4.32 -32.39
C GLY A 354 -10.21 5.19 -33.61
N SER A 355 -10.79 6.39 -33.62
CA SER A 355 -10.66 7.38 -34.70
C SER A 355 -9.49 8.37 -34.51
N ALA A 356 -8.81 8.31 -33.35
CA ALA A 356 -7.70 9.22 -33.04
C ALA A 356 -6.55 9.07 -34.05
N VAL A 357 -5.92 10.20 -34.40
CA VAL A 357 -4.70 10.23 -35.22
C VAL A 357 -3.52 9.78 -34.37
N ASP A 358 -2.86 8.70 -34.79
CA ASP A 358 -1.73 8.12 -34.07
C ASP A 358 -0.41 8.58 -34.70
N ASN A 359 0.43 9.25 -33.90
CA ASN A 359 1.74 9.73 -34.33
C ASN A 359 2.85 8.91 -33.67
N SER A 360 3.19 7.77 -34.28
CA SER A 360 4.32 6.95 -33.85
C SER A 360 5.65 7.71 -34.03
N ARG A 361 6.60 7.48 -33.11
CA ARG A 361 7.86 8.25 -33.02
C ARG A 361 8.96 7.75 -33.96
N GLY A 362 8.71 6.69 -34.74
CA GLY A 362 9.70 6.07 -35.63
C GLY A 362 10.75 5.24 -34.91
N GLY A 363 11.80 4.83 -35.63
CA GLY A 363 12.91 4.03 -35.09
C GLY A 363 12.58 2.56 -34.78
N ASN A 364 11.42 2.07 -35.24
CA ASN A 364 10.99 0.70 -34.98
C ASN A 364 11.59 -0.28 -35.98
N THR A 365 11.83 -1.52 -35.54
CA THR A 365 12.24 -2.64 -36.39
C THR A 365 11.13 -3.69 -36.40
N PHE A 366 10.66 -4.06 -37.59
CA PHE A 366 9.69 -5.14 -37.80
C PHE A 366 10.42 -6.23 -38.61
N ASN A 367 10.71 -7.36 -37.95
CA ASN A 367 11.58 -8.41 -38.49
C ASN A 367 10.83 -9.43 -39.37
#